data_AF-M2U9A8-F1
#
_entry.id   AF-M2U9A8-F1
#
_cell.length_a   1.000
_cell.length_b   1.000
_cell.length_c   1.000
_cell.angle_alpha   90.00
_cell.angle_beta   90.00
_cell.angle_gamma   90.00
#
_symmetry.space_group_name_H-M   'P 1'
#
loop_
_entity.id
_entity.type
_entity.pdbx_description
1 polymer ?
#
loop_
_entity_poly.entity_id
_entity_poly.type
_entity_poly.pdbx_seq_one_letter_code
_entity_poly.pdbx_strand_id
1 'polypeptide(L)'
;MPTAIAIAGISSTLALLIARSLLQRPDVHIRGSSRNMNKIPDDLKSDSCVSLVQSDLYDTDTLRTLGIPCYIASEYTIGYRRLDPTDLGLKSFTNDIVAYLKTKPAVKGVHIMIGYFIEAFLDYFDVWHPEANELRYWGTGNEKWDFTSYQTGVKYVAAMALDPDASGFFKCSIPSLTL
;
A
#
# COMPACT_ATOMS: atom_id res chain seq x y z
N MET A 1 -7.01 -5.00 -23.86
CA MET A 1 -7.74 -5.95 -23.00
C MET A 1 -7.99 -5.27 -21.68
N PRO A 2 -9.17 -5.41 -21.05
CA PRO A 2 -9.42 -4.80 -19.75
C PRO A 2 -8.46 -5.38 -18.70
N THR A 3 -7.89 -4.51 -17.87
CA THR A 3 -7.00 -4.90 -16.78
C THR A 3 -7.82 -5.09 -15.51
N ALA A 4 -7.91 -6.32 -15.03
CA ALA A 4 -8.60 -6.63 -13.78
C ALA A 4 -7.63 -6.50 -12.60
N ILE A 5 -8.00 -5.72 -11.58
CA ILE A 5 -7.23 -5.52 -10.36
C ILE A 5 -8.07 -5.90 -9.15
N ALA A 6 -7.54 -6.79 -8.32
CA ALA A 6 -8.15 -7.14 -7.05
C ALA A 6 -7.56 -6.31 -5.91
N ILE A 7 -8.41 -5.77 -5.02
CA ILE A 7 -7.97 -5.00 -3.86
C ILE A 7 -8.58 -5.61 -2.59
N ALA A 8 -7.76 -6.33 -1.84
CA ALA A 8 -8.14 -6.82 -0.52
C ALA A 8 -8.15 -5.68 0.50
N GLY A 9 -9.23 -5.54 1.28
CA GLY A 9 -9.36 -4.43 2.22
C GLY A 9 -9.57 -3.07 1.54
N ILE A 10 -10.37 -3.05 0.46
CA ILE A 10 -10.62 -1.85 -0.37
C ILE A 10 -11.15 -0.66 0.41
N SER A 11 -11.79 -0.87 1.57
CA SER A 11 -12.35 0.18 2.41
C SER A 11 -11.32 0.95 3.26
N SER A 12 -10.02 0.67 3.16
CA SER A 12 -8.99 1.46 3.85
C SER A 12 -8.73 2.78 3.11
N THR A 13 -8.30 3.82 3.83
CA THR A 13 -8.01 5.15 3.23
C THR A 13 -7.07 5.04 2.04
N LEU A 14 -5.95 4.33 2.19
CA LEU A 14 -4.98 4.14 1.12
C LEU A 14 -5.57 3.36 -0.07
N ALA A 15 -6.30 2.26 0.20
CA ALA A 15 -6.89 1.45 -0.87
C ALA A 15 -7.97 2.21 -1.65
N LEU A 16 -8.77 3.07 -0.99
CA LEU A 16 -9.74 3.93 -1.65
C LEU A 16 -9.06 4.92 -2.60
N LEU A 17 -7.92 5.50 -2.18
CA LEU A 17 -7.14 6.40 -3.04
C LEU A 17 -6.53 5.65 -4.23
N ILE A 18 -5.99 4.44 -4.01
CA ILE A 18 -5.49 3.56 -5.08
C ILE A 18 -6.61 3.23 -6.07
N ALA A 19 -7.79 2.82 -5.58
CA ALA A 19 -8.93 2.48 -6.43
C ALA A 19 -9.34 3.67 -7.30
N ARG A 20 -9.45 4.87 -6.72
CA ARG A 20 -9.76 6.10 -7.48
C ARG A 20 -8.69 6.48 -8.49
N SER A 21 -7.40 6.27 -8.17
CA SER A 21 -6.31 6.50 -9.11
C SER A 21 -6.33 5.52 -10.28
N LEU A 22 -6.70 4.26 -10.03
CA LEU A 22 -6.82 3.22 -11.05
C LEU A 22 -8.03 3.47 -11.97
N LEU A 23 -9.17 3.89 -11.41
CA LEU A 23 -10.39 4.19 -12.16
C LEU A 23 -10.31 5.43 -13.06
N GLN A 24 -9.21 6.21 -12.99
CA GLN A 24 -8.92 7.21 -14.02
C GLN A 24 -8.71 6.59 -15.40
N ARG A 25 -8.48 5.26 -15.46
CA ARG A 25 -8.33 4.48 -16.67
C ARG A 25 -9.60 3.68 -16.95
N PRO A 26 -10.31 3.94 -18.06
CA PRO A 26 -11.59 3.27 -18.36
C PRO A 26 -11.44 1.78 -18.70
N ASP A 27 -10.21 1.32 -19.01
CA ASP A 27 -9.90 -0.08 -19.24
C ASP A 27 -9.68 -0.89 -17.95
N VAL A 28 -9.65 -0.25 -16.78
CA VAL A 28 -9.40 -0.90 -15.49
C VAL A 28 -10.70 -1.30 -14.82
N HIS A 29 -10.78 -2.56 -14.40
CA HIS A 29 -11.89 -3.10 -13.62
C HIS A 29 -11.38 -3.55 -12.26
N ILE A 30 -12.06 -3.14 -11.19
CA ILE A 30 -11.66 -3.42 -9.82
C ILE A 30 -12.58 -4.48 -9.22
N ARG A 31 -11.99 -5.46 -8.54
CA ARG A 31 -12.69 -6.39 -7.65
C ARG A 31 -12.21 -6.17 -6.22
N GLY A 32 -12.99 -5.43 -5.44
CA GLY A 32 -12.67 -5.05 -4.07
C GLY A 32 -13.26 -5.99 -3.04
N SER A 33 -12.52 -6.29 -1.97
CA SER A 33 -13.07 -6.96 -0.79
C SER A 33 -13.00 -6.12 0.48
N SER A 34 -14.01 -6.23 1.34
CA SER A 34 -13.98 -5.61 2.67
C SER A 34 -14.87 -6.36 3.66
N ARG A 35 -14.53 -6.26 4.94
CA ARG A 35 -15.34 -6.76 6.06
C ARG A 35 -16.60 -5.95 6.27
N ASN A 36 -16.58 -4.67 5.87
CA ASN A 36 -17.66 -3.73 6.15
C ASN A 36 -17.93 -2.86 4.92
N MET A 37 -18.96 -3.23 4.17
CA MET A 37 -19.40 -2.51 2.96
C MET A 37 -19.85 -1.07 3.25
N ASN A 38 -20.27 -0.77 4.48
CA ASN A 38 -20.72 0.58 4.85
C ASN A 38 -19.56 1.58 4.89
N LYS A 39 -18.32 1.12 5.01
CA LYS A 39 -17.11 1.97 4.94
C LYS A 39 -16.72 2.31 3.50
N ILE A 40 -17.36 1.70 2.51
CA ILE A 40 -17.07 1.97 1.10
C ILE A 40 -17.93 3.17 0.66
N PRO A 41 -17.32 4.21 0.07
CA PRO A 41 -18.04 5.36 -0.48
C PRO A 41 -19.01 4.98 -1.61
N ASP A 42 -20.12 5.71 -1.74
CA ASP A 42 -21.19 5.39 -2.70
C ASP A 42 -20.76 5.57 -4.16
N ASP A 43 -19.80 6.45 -4.44
CA ASP A 43 -19.16 6.58 -5.76
C ASP A 43 -18.56 5.24 -6.21
N LEU A 44 -17.84 4.54 -5.33
CA LEU A 44 -17.25 3.24 -5.66
C LEU A 44 -18.28 2.11 -5.67
N LYS A 45 -19.36 2.19 -4.89
CA LYS A 45 -20.43 1.17 -4.91
C LYS A 45 -21.25 1.21 -6.21
N SER A 46 -21.40 2.38 -6.81
CA SER A 46 -22.22 2.61 -8.00
C SER A 46 -21.43 2.59 -9.31
N ASP A 47 -20.10 2.58 -9.25
CA ASP A 47 -19.22 2.51 -10.42
C ASP A 47 -19.33 1.16 -11.14
N SER A 48 -19.62 1.19 -12.44
CA SER A 48 -19.78 -0.02 -13.26
C SER A 48 -18.49 -0.84 -13.45
N CYS A 49 -17.33 -0.22 -13.23
CA CYS A 49 -16.03 -0.87 -13.30
C CYS A 49 -15.62 -1.50 -11.95
N VAL A 50 -16.44 -1.34 -10.90
CA VAL A 50 -16.16 -1.87 -9.56
C VAL A 50 -17.13 -2.99 -9.20
N SER A 51 -16.57 -4.12 -8.79
CA SER A 51 -17.31 -5.23 -8.19
C SER A 51 -16.85 -5.43 -6.75
N LEU A 52 -17.79 -5.56 -5.82
CA LEU A 52 -17.50 -5.66 -4.39
C LEU A 52 -17.91 -7.02 -3.84
N VAL A 53 -17.07 -7.56 -2.97
CA VAL A 53 -17.34 -8.80 -2.24
C VAL A 53 -17.14 -8.54 -0.75
N GLN A 54 -18.10 -8.96 0.07
CA GLN A 54 -17.91 -8.97 1.51
C GLN A 54 -17.10 -10.20 1.92
N SER A 55 -15.95 -9.98 2.56
CA SER A 55 -15.09 -11.06 3.04
C SER A 55 -14.35 -10.64 4.31
N ASP A 56 -14.03 -11.62 5.15
CA ASP A 56 -13.08 -11.43 6.26
C ASP A 56 -11.62 -11.60 5.79
N LEU A 57 -10.67 -11.22 6.64
CA LEU A 57 -9.24 -11.41 6.44
C LEU A 57 -8.87 -12.90 6.34
N TYR A 58 -9.63 -13.77 7.03
CA TYR A 58 -9.40 -15.22 7.07
C TYR A 58 -10.27 -16.02 6.11
N ASP A 59 -11.11 -15.35 5.31
CA ASP A 59 -11.95 -16.00 4.29
C ASP A 59 -11.11 -16.34 3.04
N THR A 60 -10.26 -17.36 3.18
CA THR A 60 -9.30 -17.72 2.13
C THR A 60 -9.95 -18.24 0.86
N ASP A 61 -11.13 -18.85 0.95
CA ASP A 61 -11.83 -19.39 -0.21
C ASP A 61 -12.31 -18.26 -1.11
N THR A 62 -12.99 -17.26 -0.54
CA THR A 62 -13.41 -16.07 -1.26
C THR A 62 -12.22 -15.30 -1.85
N LEU A 63 -11.18 -15.07 -1.03
CA LEU A 63 -10.01 -14.30 -1.47
C LEU A 63 -9.22 -15.01 -2.58
N ARG A 64 -9.16 -16.35 -2.58
CA ARG A 64 -8.49 -17.12 -3.64
C ARG A 64 -9.23 -17.03 -4.98
N THR A 65 -10.54 -16.81 -4.99
CA THR A 65 -11.30 -16.59 -6.24
C THR A 65 -10.86 -15.32 -6.99
N LEU A 66 -10.06 -14.45 -6.37
CA LEU A 66 -9.51 -13.26 -7.02
C LEU A 66 -8.39 -13.58 -8.02
N GLY A 67 -7.75 -14.76 -7.92
CA GLY A 67 -6.81 -15.35 -8.90
C GLY A 67 -5.81 -14.37 -9.54
N ILE A 68 -4.59 -14.28 -9.01
CA ILE A 68 -3.67 -13.19 -9.39
C ILE A 68 -2.30 -13.69 -9.91
N PRO A 69 -1.85 -13.23 -11.09
CA PRO A 69 -0.49 -13.49 -11.59
C PRO A 69 0.55 -12.55 -10.97
N CYS A 70 0.12 -11.47 -10.31
CA CYS A 70 0.96 -10.50 -9.63
C CYS A 70 0.33 -10.10 -8.29
N TYR A 71 1.12 -10.05 -7.22
CA TYR A 71 0.69 -9.68 -5.87
C TYR A 71 1.53 -8.51 -5.35
N ILE A 72 0.88 -7.38 -5.08
CA ILE A 72 1.49 -6.24 -4.40
C ILE A 72 1.24 -6.39 -2.90
N ALA A 73 2.31 -6.54 -2.12
CA ALA A 73 2.23 -6.67 -0.68
C ALA A 73 1.98 -5.30 -0.01
N SER A 74 1.08 -5.27 0.99
CA SER A 74 0.75 -4.05 1.75
C SER A 74 1.81 -3.70 2.79
N GLU A 75 3.06 -3.54 2.34
CA GLU A 75 4.22 -3.34 3.21
C GLU A 75 4.44 -1.87 3.51
N TYR A 76 4.28 -1.01 2.49
CA TYR A 76 4.26 0.45 2.55
C TYR A 76 5.08 1.09 3.70
N THR A 77 6.35 0.67 3.82
CA THR A 77 7.21 1.00 4.96
C THR A 77 8.59 1.46 4.51
N ILE A 78 9.46 1.75 5.47
CA ILE A 78 10.87 2.06 5.26
C ILE A 78 11.63 0.88 4.67
N GLY A 79 12.75 1.16 4.02
CA GLY A 79 13.62 0.13 3.42
C GLY A 79 14.27 -0.77 4.46
N TYR A 80 13.54 -1.79 4.94
CA TYR A 80 13.96 -2.68 6.02
C TYR A 80 15.02 -3.72 5.61
N ARG A 81 15.28 -3.88 4.31
CA ARG A 81 16.23 -4.87 3.78
C ARG A 81 17.67 -4.64 4.21
N ARG A 82 18.01 -3.44 4.69
CA ARG A 82 19.35 -3.08 5.17
C ARG A 82 19.47 -3.05 6.70
N LEU A 83 18.38 -3.28 7.41
CA LEU A 83 18.36 -3.28 8.88
C LEU A 83 18.73 -4.67 9.41
N ASP A 84 19.18 -4.75 10.67
CA ASP A 84 19.32 -6.04 11.35
C ASP A 84 17.93 -6.68 11.54
N PRO A 85 17.78 -8.01 11.43
CA PRO A 85 16.52 -8.69 11.73
C PRO A 85 15.93 -8.42 13.12
N THR A 86 16.76 -8.03 14.09
CA THR A 86 16.37 -7.77 15.48
C THR A 86 15.94 -6.32 15.74
N ASP A 87 16.25 -5.39 14.82
CA ASP A 87 16.02 -3.94 15.02
C ASP A 87 14.53 -3.53 14.97
N LEU A 88 13.66 -4.33 14.34
CA LEU A 88 12.24 -4.00 14.17
C LEU A 88 11.34 -5.23 14.36
N GLY A 89 10.48 -5.21 15.39
CA GLY A 89 9.47 -6.27 15.61
C GLY A 89 8.47 -6.44 14.45
N LEU A 90 8.27 -5.41 13.63
CA LEU A 90 7.44 -5.43 12.41
C LEU A 90 8.03 -6.25 11.25
N LYS A 91 9.33 -6.61 11.31
CA LYS A 91 10.06 -7.27 10.22
C LYS A 91 9.63 -8.72 9.99
N SER A 92 9.02 -9.39 10.97
CA SER A 92 8.61 -10.79 10.85
C SER A 92 7.58 -10.98 9.73
N PHE A 93 6.48 -10.24 9.75
CA PHE A 93 5.38 -10.41 8.81
C PHE A 93 5.79 -10.13 7.36
N THR A 94 6.60 -9.10 7.15
CA THR A 94 7.05 -8.73 5.80
C THR A 94 8.00 -9.77 5.21
N ASN A 95 8.93 -10.28 6.01
CA ASN A 95 9.82 -11.36 5.58
C ASN A 95 9.04 -12.65 5.30
N ASP A 96 8.00 -12.94 6.07
CA ASP A 96 7.15 -14.12 5.87
C ASP A 96 6.38 -14.02 4.54
N ILE A 97 5.87 -12.84 4.18
CA ILE A 97 5.23 -12.62 2.87
C ILE A 97 6.23 -12.83 1.73
N VAL A 98 7.44 -12.25 1.83
CA VAL A 98 8.51 -12.45 0.84
C VAL A 98 8.87 -13.93 0.72
N ALA A 99 9.05 -14.64 1.84
CA ALA A 99 9.36 -16.06 1.86
C ALA A 99 8.23 -16.88 1.24
N TYR A 100 6.98 -16.56 1.55
CA TYR A 100 5.81 -17.23 1.00
C TYR A 100 5.72 -17.05 -0.52
N LEU A 101 5.90 -15.84 -1.04
CA LEU A 101 5.84 -15.56 -2.48
C LEU A 101 6.95 -16.29 -3.25
N LYS A 102 8.13 -16.50 -2.66
CA LYS A 102 9.18 -17.35 -3.25
C LYS A 102 8.73 -18.81 -3.45
N THR A 103 7.78 -19.30 -2.65
CA THR A 103 7.20 -20.64 -2.85
C THR A 103 6.15 -20.69 -3.98
N LYS A 104 5.80 -19.54 -4.57
CA LYS A 104 4.74 -19.37 -5.57
C LYS A 104 5.32 -18.86 -6.90
N PRO A 105 6.04 -19.68 -7.68
CA PRO A 105 6.73 -19.23 -8.90
C PRO A 105 5.80 -18.69 -10.00
N ALA A 106 4.50 -19.03 -9.94
CA ALA A 106 3.48 -18.51 -10.84
C ALA A 106 2.96 -17.11 -10.47
N VAL A 107 3.39 -16.54 -9.34
CA VAL A 107 2.94 -15.24 -8.83
C VAL A 107 4.14 -14.29 -8.72
N LYS A 108 4.12 -13.19 -9.46
CA LYS A 108 5.11 -12.11 -9.32
C LYS A 108 4.84 -11.36 -8.01
N GLY A 109 5.81 -11.38 -7.10
CA GLY A 109 5.73 -10.62 -5.84
C GLY A 109 6.27 -9.20 -6.02
N VAL A 110 5.49 -8.19 -5.67
CA VAL A 110 5.86 -6.78 -5.76
C VAL A 110 5.82 -6.16 -4.36
N HIS A 111 6.93 -5.55 -3.98
CA HIS A 111 7.19 -5.03 -2.63
C HIS A 111 7.54 -3.55 -2.74
N ILE A 112 6.69 -2.66 -2.22
CA ILE A 112 6.83 -1.21 -2.42
C ILE A 112 7.19 -0.53 -1.11
N MET A 113 8.41 0.01 -1.04
CA MET A 113 8.94 0.75 0.10
C MET A 113 8.71 2.24 -0.13
N ILE A 114 7.75 2.82 0.59
CA ILE A 114 7.40 4.24 0.46
C ILE A 114 8.10 5.15 1.49
N GLY A 115 8.80 4.56 2.46
CA GLY A 115 9.22 5.31 3.65
C GLY A 115 8.03 5.56 4.57
N TYR A 116 7.88 6.81 5.03
CA TYR A 116 6.68 7.27 5.75
C TYR A 116 5.80 8.13 4.84
N PHE A 117 4.47 7.98 4.97
CA PHE A 117 3.57 8.97 4.41
C PHE A 117 3.73 10.28 5.15
N ILE A 118 4.05 11.38 4.46
CA ILE A 118 4.31 12.67 5.12
C ILE A 118 3.08 13.16 5.90
N GLU A 119 1.88 12.95 5.35
CA GLU A 119 0.63 13.35 6.00
C GLU A 119 0.41 12.55 7.29
N ALA A 120 0.65 11.23 7.25
CA ALA A 120 0.57 10.41 8.44
C ALA A 120 1.68 10.78 9.45
N PHE A 121 2.89 11.07 8.97
CA PHE A 121 4.02 11.44 9.81
C PHE A 121 3.76 12.73 10.59
N LEU A 122 3.26 13.77 9.93
CA LEU A 122 2.99 15.05 10.57
C LEU A 122 1.81 14.96 11.55
N ASP A 123 0.73 14.29 11.15
CA ASP A 123 -0.52 14.29 11.92
C ASP A 123 -0.62 13.13 12.93
N TYR A 124 -0.45 11.88 12.48
CA TYR A 124 -0.69 10.70 13.32
C TYR A 124 0.40 10.50 14.38
N PHE A 125 1.63 10.89 14.06
CA PHE A 125 2.76 10.80 15.00
C PHE A 125 2.95 12.06 15.83
N ASP A 126 2.03 13.03 15.76
CA ASP A 126 2.05 14.26 16.59
C ASP A 126 3.39 15.02 16.47
N VAL A 127 3.92 15.09 15.24
CA VAL A 127 5.21 15.71 14.93
C VAL A 127 5.05 17.21 14.71
N TRP A 128 3.95 17.64 14.08
CA TRP A 128 3.71 19.04 13.74
C TRP A 128 2.70 19.68 14.68
N HIS A 129 3.10 20.73 15.39
CA HIS A 129 2.26 21.51 16.28
C HIS A 129 2.08 22.94 15.76
N PRO A 130 1.05 23.21 14.92
CA PRO A 130 0.90 24.49 14.25
C PRO A 130 0.67 25.66 15.23
N GLU A 131 -0.06 25.44 16.33
CA GLU A 131 -0.35 26.48 17.33
C GLU A 131 0.92 26.98 18.04
N ALA A 132 1.90 26.10 18.23
CA ALA A 132 3.20 26.45 18.82
C ALA A 132 4.25 26.78 17.76
N ASN A 133 3.95 26.55 16.47
CA ASN A 133 4.91 26.58 15.37
C ASN A 133 6.15 25.70 15.64
N GLU A 134 5.92 24.49 16.19
CA GLU A 134 6.96 23.55 16.61
C GLU A 134 6.90 22.26 15.78
N LEU A 135 8.08 21.72 15.45
CA LEU A 135 8.24 20.35 14.97
C LEU A 135 8.96 19.54 16.04
N ARG A 136 8.34 18.46 16.51
CA ARG A 136 8.92 17.54 17.48
C ARG A 136 9.43 16.29 16.79
N TYR A 137 10.59 15.83 17.20
CA TYR A 137 11.24 14.66 16.62
C TYR A 137 11.85 13.78 17.69
N TRP A 138 12.09 12.52 17.34
CA TRP A 138 12.84 11.59 18.17
C TRP A 138 14.30 11.53 17.72
N GLY A 139 15.21 11.45 18.68
CA GLY A 139 16.64 11.31 18.41
C GLY A 139 17.39 12.64 18.45
N THR A 140 18.35 12.79 17.55
CA THR A 140 19.32 13.90 17.56
C THR A 140 18.95 15.05 16.62
N GLY A 141 18.04 14.80 15.67
CA GLY A 141 17.73 15.74 14.58
C GLY A 141 18.75 15.66 13.44
N ASN A 142 19.49 14.56 13.34
CA ASN A 142 20.37 14.29 12.20
C ASN A 142 19.95 13.03 11.45
N GLU A 143 18.92 12.36 11.94
CA GLU A 143 18.34 11.17 11.35
C GLU A 143 17.76 11.53 9.98
N LYS A 144 18.08 10.70 8.99
CA LYS A 144 17.55 10.85 7.64
C LYS A 144 16.24 10.09 7.53
N TRP A 145 15.20 10.80 7.14
CA TRP A 145 13.87 10.24 6.95
C TRP A 145 13.50 10.24 5.47
N ASP A 146 13.01 9.09 5.00
CA ASP A 146 12.43 8.95 3.67
C ASP A 146 10.92 9.18 3.76
N PHE A 147 10.44 10.17 3.03
CA PHE A 147 9.01 10.52 2.97
C PHE A 147 8.45 10.33 1.57
N THR A 148 7.13 10.11 1.52
CA THR A 148 6.31 10.09 0.31
C THR A 148 4.96 10.69 0.65
N SER A 149 4.36 11.51 -0.23
CA SER A 149 2.97 11.92 -0.02
C SER A 149 2.00 10.80 -0.38
N TYR A 150 0.81 10.77 0.23
CA TYR A 150 -0.25 9.84 -0.17
C TYR A 150 -0.50 9.91 -1.67
N GLN A 151 -0.55 11.13 -2.23
CA GLN A 151 -0.78 11.33 -3.67
C GLN A 151 0.31 10.65 -4.52
N THR A 152 1.58 10.81 -4.18
CA THR A 152 2.69 10.21 -4.93
C THR A 152 2.71 8.70 -4.75
N GLY A 153 2.56 8.21 -3.51
CA GLY A 153 2.56 6.78 -3.23
C GLY A 153 1.43 6.05 -3.94
N VAL A 154 0.22 6.62 -3.93
CA VAL A 154 -0.95 6.09 -4.64
C VAL A 154 -0.70 5.97 -6.14
N LYS A 155 -0.17 7.02 -6.78
CA LYS A 155 0.17 6.99 -8.21
C LYS A 155 1.24 5.95 -8.52
N TYR A 156 2.23 5.80 -7.65
CA TYR A 156 3.29 4.81 -7.80
C TYR A 156 2.75 3.38 -7.71
N VAL A 157 1.92 3.10 -6.70
CA VAL A 157 1.27 1.79 -6.53
C VAL A 157 0.35 1.47 -7.71
N ALA A 158 -0.46 2.45 -8.15
CA ALA A 158 -1.31 2.28 -9.31
C ALA A 158 -0.48 1.98 -10.58
N ALA A 159 0.64 2.67 -10.80
CA ALA A 159 1.53 2.40 -11.91
C ALA A 159 2.12 0.98 -11.86
N MET A 160 2.57 0.54 -10.68
CA MET A 160 3.09 -0.83 -10.48
C MET A 160 2.01 -1.91 -10.66
N ALA A 161 0.76 -1.64 -10.26
CA ALA A 161 -0.36 -2.57 -10.47
C ALA A 161 -0.74 -2.73 -11.93
N LEU A 162 -0.40 -1.74 -12.77
CA LEU A 162 -0.67 -1.73 -14.21
C LEU A 162 0.51 -2.22 -15.04
N ASP A 163 1.68 -2.40 -14.43
CA ASP A 163 2.89 -2.89 -15.09
C ASP A 163 2.91 -4.44 -15.06
N PRO A 164 2.74 -5.11 -16.22
CA PRO A 164 2.72 -6.57 -16.28
C PRO A 164 4.08 -7.20 -15.94
N ASP A 165 5.17 -6.43 -15.97
CA ASP A 165 6.54 -6.89 -15.74
C ASP A 165 7.06 -6.55 -14.34
N ALA A 166 6.31 -5.78 -13.55
CA ALA A 166 6.67 -5.47 -12.18
C ALA A 166 6.88 -6.75 -11.34
N SER A 167 8.07 -6.86 -10.75
CA SER A 167 8.46 -7.94 -9.86
C SER A 167 9.64 -7.51 -8.99
N GLY A 168 9.63 -7.93 -7.72
CA GLY A 168 10.68 -7.63 -6.75
C GLY A 168 10.39 -6.39 -5.92
N PHE A 169 11.46 -5.66 -5.57
CA PHE A 169 11.40 -4.59 -4.57
C PHE A 169 11.63 -3.23 -5.19
N PHE A 170 10.73 -2.31 -4.88
CA PHE A 170 10.70 -0.96 -5.41
C PHE A 170 10.79 0.04 -4.26
N LYS A 171 11.58 1.11 -4.45
CA LYS A 171 11.64 2.24 -3.53
C LYS A 171 10.97 3.44 -4.18
N CYS A 172 9.95 3.97 -3.53
CA CYS A 172 9.30 5.22 -3.88
C CYS A 172 9.54 6.18 -2.72
N SER A 173 10.52 7.07 -2.83
CA SER A 173 10.66 8.16 -1.86
C SER A 173 11.28 9.38 -2.53
N ILE A 174 10.91 10.56 -2.06
CA ILE A 174 11.64 11.80 -2.38
C ILE A 174 13.00 11.81 -1.65
N PRO A 175 13.93 12.72 -1.99
CA PRO A 175 15.21 12.82 -1.30
C PRO A 175 15.01 12.98 0.21
N SER A 176 15.83 12.26 0.98
CA SER A 176 15.68 12.18 2.44
C SER A 176 15.76 13.57 3.08
N LEU A 177 14.85 13.84 4.02
CA LEU A 177 14.87 15.05 4.84
C LEU A 177 15.61 14.75 6.15
N THR A 178 16.27 15.77 6.69
CA THR A 178 16.81 15.78 8.04
C THR A 178 15.91 16.69 8.87
N LEU A 179 15.48 16.21 10.03
CA LEU A 179 14.57 16.92 10.95
C LEU A 179 15.34 17.72 11.99
#